data_AF-A6LWJ7-F1
#
_entry.id   AF-A6LWJ7-F1
#
_cell.length_a   1.000
_cell.length_b   1.000
_cell.length_c   1.000
_cell.angle_alpha   90.00
_cell.angle_beta   90.00
_cell.angle_gamma   90.00
#
_symmetry.space_group_name_H-M   'P 1'
#
loop_
_entity.id
_entity.type
_entity.pdbx_description
1 polymer ?
#
loop_
_entity_poly.entity_id
_entity_poly.type
_entity_poly.pdbx_seq_one_letter_code
_entity_poly.pdbx_strand_id
1 'polypeptide(L)'
;MNISIITTENKRLYTAAIYHAEDKELKNRIFEIDDIYDLLYKKQSILVIARQYDQYGKEIKFFHGELEKTDIKALYNVNDEVNNKDLTSIMTLSEAAKKWGLSDGSTIRKAIERGKFEQNEIKQAGDVWIITYSAMERVFGSIKNEENAYIIYDDFESVYLTKAYYEFAQLAYLRGSAYDAKAKDLEIKYQYIKDVFIKGLQALRNDQKVIIKKIRTNQIRQIICSEEEYYLYIEVFRCRKNLSSECIDRLLNDLKSFQR
;
A
#
# COMPACT_ATOMS: atom_id res chain seq x y z
N MET A 1 10.93 -12.18 10.13
CA MET A 1 11.77 -11.25 9.34
C MET A 1 11.69 -11.67 7.89
N ASN A 2 11.43 -10.73 6.97
CA ASN A 2 11.40 -11.02 5.55
C ASN A 2 12.74 -10.59 4.95
N ILE A 3 13.46 -11.49 4.30
CA ILE A 3 14.76 -11.16 3.70
C ILE A 3 14.53 -10.82 2.22
N SER A 4 15.19 -9.77 1.73
CA SER A 4 15.24 -9.42 0.32
C SER A 4 16.67 -9.51 -0.20
N ILE A 5 16.84 -10.17 -1.34
CA ILE A 5 18.12 -10.28 -2.05
C ILE A 5 18.02 -9.51 -3.36
N ILE A 6 19.03 -8.71 -3.67
CA ILE A 6 19.24 -8.12 -5.00
C ILE A 6 20.41 -8.86 -5.64
N THR A 7 20.17 -9.49 -6.78
CA THR A 7 21.22 -10.18 -7.52
C THR A 7 22.06 -9.19 -8.35
N THR A 8 23.24 -9.60 -8.80
CA THR A 8 24.09 -8.82 -9.72
C THR A 8 23.41 -8.49 -11.05
N GLU A 9 22.46 -9.32 -11.48
CA GLU A 9 21.58 -9.07 -12.63
C GLU A 9 20.45 -8.07 -12.34
N ASN A 10 20.48 -7.39 -11.19
CA ASN A 10 19.44 -6.46 -10.71
C ASN A 10 18.04 -7.09 -10.59
N LYS A 11 17.96 -8.41 -10.32
CA LYS A 11 16.70 -9.08 -10.00
C LYS A 11 16.50 -9.08 -8.49
N ARG A 12 15.26 -8.87 -8.06
CA ARG A 12 14.91 -8.88 -6.64
C ARG A 12 14.26 -10.22 -6.27
N LEU A 13 14.77 -10.87 -5.24
CA LEU A 13 14.18 -12.08 -4.67
C LEU A 13 13.51 -11.73 -3.35
N TYR A 14 12.18 -11.87 -3.29
CA TYR A 14 11.38 -11.50 -2.13
C TYR A 14 10.06 -12.29 -2.07
N THR A 15 9.55 -12.70 -0.92
CA THR A 15 10.23 -12.88 0.37
C THR A 15 11.19 -14.06 0.26
N ALA A 16 12.48 -13.88 0.54
CA ALA A 16 13.45 -14.96 0.43
C ALA A 16 13.42 -15.89 1.65
N ALA A 17 13.24 -17.19 1.39
CA ALA A 17 13.54 -18.26 2.33
C ALA A 17 14.93 -18.81 2.00
N ILE A 18 15.81 -18.84 2.99
CA ILE A 18 17.24 -19.13 2.82
C ILE A 18 17.59 -20.34 3.69
N TYR A 19 18.36 -21.25 3.12
CA TYR A 19 18.80 -22.49 3.73
C TYR A 19 20.29 -22.71 3.44
N HIS A 20 20.92 -23.61 4.19
CA HIS A 20 22.21 -24.14 3.80
C HIS A 20 22.08 -24.89 2.47
N ALA A 21 23.04 -24.75 1.55
CA ALA A 21 23.03 -25.50 0.30
C ALA A 21 23.03 -27.03 0.51
N GLU A 22 23.59 -27.50 1.62
CA GLU A 22 23.62 -28.91 2.01
C GLU A 22 22.26 -29.42 2.54
N ASP A 23 21.37 -28.52 2.98
CA ASP A 23 20.06 -28.87 3.55
C ASP A 23 19.00 -29.05 2.44
N LYS A 24 19.12 -30.17 1.72
CA LYS A 24 18.19 -30.55 0.65
C LYS A 24 16.77 -30.85 1.13
N GLU A 25 16.59 -31.07 2.44
CA GLU A 25 15.29 -31.35 3.04
C GLU A 25 14.56 -30.07 3.50
N LEU A 26 15.20 -28.90 3.35
CA LEU A 26 14.64 -27.58 3.68
C LEU A 26 14.17 -27.48 5.14
N LYS A 27 14.85 -28.18 6.06
CA LYS A 27 14.42 -28.30 7.47
C LYS A 27 14.84 -27.10 8.30
N ASN A 28 16.04 -26.58 8.05
CA ASN A 28 16.67 -25.56 8.86
C ASN A 28 16.76 -24.25 8.08
N ARG A 29 15.68 -23.48 8.15
CA ARG A 29 15.66 -22.14 7.56
C ARG A 29 16.53 -21.18 8.38
N ILE A 30 17.30 -20.36 7.69
CA ILE A 30 18.11 -19.28 8.26
C ILE A 30 17.29 -18.00 8.28
N PHE A 31 17.25 -17.34 9.43
CA PHE A 31 16.42 -16.16 9.66
C PHE A 31 17.23 -14.87 9.89
N GLU A 32 18.46 -14.99 10.38
CA GLU A 32 19.33 -13.85 10.69
C GLU A 32 20.25 -13.52 9.52
N ILE A 33 20.40 -12.22 9.25
CA ILE A 33 21.22 -11.74 8.12
C ILE A 33 22.71 -11.98 8.34
N ASP A 34 23.16 -11.89 9.60
CA ASP A 34 24.55 -12.07 9.97
C ASP A 34 24.99 -13.53 9.75
N ASP A 35 24.12 -14.50 10.07
CA ASP A 35 24.36 -15.92 9.78
C ASP A 35 24.48 -16.20 8.28
N ILE A 36 23.69 -15.50 7.44
CA ILE A 36 23.76 -15.62 5.98
C ILE A 36 25.07 -15.05 5.46
N TYR A 37 25.50 -13.90 5.99
CA TYR A 37 26.80 -13.34 5.66
C TYR A 37 27.93 -14.29 6.05
N ASP A 38 27.92 -14.84 7.25
CA ASP A 38 28.93 -15.78 7.71
C ASP A 38 29.09 -16.99 6.77
N LEU A 39 27.99 -17.53 6.24
CA LEU A 39 28.02 -18.60 5.24
C LEU A 39 28.66 -18.16 3.92
N LEU A 40 28.21 -17.01 3.39
CA LEU A 40 28.73 -16.47 2.13
C LEU A 40 30.22 -16.11 2.22
N TYR A 41 30.69 -15.63 3.37
CA TYR A 41 32.11 -15.28 3.61
C TYR A 41 32.98 -16.51 3.85
N LYS A 42 32.43 -17.63 4.32
CA LYS A 42 33.10 -18.94 4.41
C LYS A 42 33.19 -19.68 3.06
N LYS A 43 32.89 -19.00 1.94
CA LYS A 43 32.83 -19.56 0.56
C LYS A 43 31.80 -20.67 0.39
N GLN A 44 30.71 -20.64 1.15
CA GLN A 44 29.58 -21.55 0.94
C GLN A 44 28.51 -20.88 0.08
N SER A 45 27.80 -21.66 -0.73
CA SER A 45 26.58 -21.23 -1.40
C SER A 45 25.40 -21.29 -0.43
N ILE A 46 24.39 -20.46 -0.69
CA ILE A 46 23.11 -20.49 0.02
C ILE A 46 22.02 -20.97 -0.91
N LEU A 47 21.09 -21.79 -0.42
CA LEU A 47 19.91 -22.18 -1.18
C LEU A 47 18.79 -21.17 -0.93
N VAL A 48 18.25 -20.59 -2.01
CA VAL A 48 17.24 -19.53 -1.93
C VAL A 48 15.97 -19.93 -2.66
N ILE A 49 14.84 -19.76 -1.97
CA ILE A 49 13.48 -19.95 -2.48
C ILE A 49 12.73 -18.63 -2.32
N ALA A 50 12.28 -18.02 -3.42
CA ALA A 50 11.65 -16.70 -3.40
C ALA A 50 10.81 -16.41 -4.66
N ARG A 51 9.92 -15.42 -4.61
CA ARG A 51 9.41 -14.80 -5.86
C ARG A 51 10.47 -13.87 -6.43
N GLN A 52 10.63 -13.89 -7.74
CA GLN A 52 11.58 -13.07 -8.46
C GLN A 52 10.85 -11.91 -9.14
N TYR A 53 11.37 -10.71 -8.95
CA TYR A 53 10.91 -9.48 -9.56
C TYR A 53 12.02 -8.87 -10.41
N ASP A 54 11.64 -8.15 -11.46
CA ASP A 54 12.59 -7.32 -12.21
C ASP A 54 12.95 -6.04 -11.42
N GLN A 55 13.86 -5.25 -11.99
CA GLN A 55 14.29 -3.98 -11.41
C GLN A 55 13.14 -2.93 -11.28
N TYR A 56 12.01 -3.14 -11.95
CA TYR A 56 10.84 -2.27 -11.91
C TYR A 56 9.74 -2.78 -10.97
N GLY A 57 9.95 -3.94 -10.32
CA GLY A 57 9.00 -4.53 -9.37
C GLY A 57 7.92 -5.40 -10.01
N LYS A 58 8.01 -5.74 -11.30
CA LYS A 58 7.11 -6.69 -11.94
C LYS A 58 7.53 -8.11 -11.58
N GLU A 59 6.59 -8.93 -11.14
CA GLU A 59 6.84 -10.35 -10.85
C GLU A 59 7.17 -11.10 -12.17
N ILE A 60 8.29 -11.81 -12.17
CA ILE A 60 8.77 -12.56 -13.34
C ILE A 60 8.39 -14.03 -13.18
N LYS A 61 8.92 -14.68 -12.14
CA LYS A 61 8.81 -16.12 -11.90
C LYS A 61 9.17 -16.49 -10.47
N PHE A 62 8.95 -17.75 -10.12
CA PHE A 62 9.46 -18.33 -8.89
C PHE A 62 10.95 -18.67 -9.04
N PHE A 63 11.75 -18.31 -8.05
CA PHE A 63 13.17 -18.63 -7.97
C PHE A 63 13.38 -19.74 -6.94
N HIS A 64 14.08 -20.78 -7.37
CA HIS A 64 14.58 -21.86 -6.54
C HIS A 64 15.97 -22.20 -7.08
N GLY A 65 17.00 -21.82 -6.34
CA GLY A 65 18.38 -22.07 -6.76
C GLY A 65 19.40 -21.66 -5.71
N GLU A 66 20.63 -22.10 -5.93
CA GLU A 66 21.77 -21.70 -5.11
C GLU A 66 22.32 -20.34 -5.57
N LEU A 67 22.76 -19.53 -4.62
CA LEU A 67 23.47 -18.27 -4.86
C LEU A 67 24.80 -18.28 -4.12
N GLU A 68 25.84 -17.82 -4.81
CA GLU A 68 27.12 -17.51 -4.21
C GLU A 68 27.21 -16.03 -3.85
N LYS A 69 28.25 -15.66 -3.09
CA LYS A 69 28.51 -14.27 -2.73
C LYS A 69 28.63 -13.35 -3.96
N THR A 70 29.19 -13.87 -5.06
CA THR A 70 29.36 -13.12 -6.32
C THR A 70 28.05 -12.84 -7.04
N ASP A 71 26.99 -13.60 -6.76
CA ASP A 71 25.68 -13.41 -7.38
C ASP A 71 24.84 -12.36 -6.65
N ILE A 72 25.26 -11.95 -5.46
CA ILE A 72 24.51 -11.09 -4.54
C ILE A 72 25.12 -9.69 -4.57
N LYS A 73 24.32 -8.73 -5.03
CA LYS A 73 24.67 -7.31 -4.99
C LYS A 73 24.31 -6.67 -3.65
N ALA A 74 23.18 -7.07 -3.06
CA ALA A 74 22.76 -6.61 -1.75
C ALA A 74 21.84 -7.63 -1.07
N LEU A 75 21.92 -7.68 0.26
CA LEU A 75 21.07 -8.49 1.14
C LEU A 75 20.59 -7.56 2.27
N TYR A 76 19.30 -7.57 2.58
CA TYR A 76 18.77 -6.77 3.68
C TYR A 76 17.50 -7.37 4.26
N ASN A 77 17.29 -7.09 5.55
CA ASN A 77 16.03 -7.35 6.22
C ASN A 77 14.98 -6.33 5.75
N VAL A 78 13.86 -6.85 5.28
CA VAL A 78 12.62 -6.12 5.11
C VAL A 78 11.87 -6.28 6.42
N ASN A 79 11.96 -5.25 7.25
CA ASN A 79 11.04 -5.10 8.36
C ASN A 79 9.68 -4.77 7.75
N ASP A 80 8.69 -5.63 7.97
CA ASP A 80 7.29 -5.37 7.57
C ASP A 80 6.75 -4.07 8.22
N GLU A 81 7.48 -3.49 9.18
CA GLU A 81 7.11 -2.25 9.88
C GLU A 81 7.75 -0.97 9.32
N VAL A 82 8.69 -1.01 8.37
CA VAL A 82 9.27 0.23 7.81
C VAL A 82 9.52 0.10 6.31
N ASN A 83 8.46 0.40 5.55
CA ASN A 83 8.44 0.99 4.20
C ASN A 83 7.32 0.37 3.36
N ASN A 84 6.09 0.61 3.78
CA ASN A 84 5.13 1.07 2.80
C ASN A 84 5.31 2.60 2.73
N LYS A 85 6.38 3.09 2.06
CA LYS A 85 6.31 4.42 1.43
C LYS A 85 5.36 4.25 0.25
N ASP A 86 4.09 4.09 0.62
CA ASP A 86 2.93 4.01 -0.24
C ASP A 86 3.02 5.28 -1.09
N LEU A 87 3.07 5.17 -2.42
CA LEU A 87 3.06 6.33 -3.33
C LEU A 87 1.83 7.23 -3.08
N THR A 88 0.86 6.74 -2.32
CA THR A 88 -0.28 7.49 -1.77
C THR A 88 0.11 8.56 -0.74
N SER A 89 1.31 8.50 -0.17
CA SER A 89 1.82 9.44 0.85
C SER A 89 2.67 10.57 0.29
N ILE A 90 2.87 10.60 -1.03
CA ILE A 90 3.61 11.65 -1.73
C ILE A 90 2.68 12.39 -2.70
N MET A 91 2.99 13.65 -2.95
CA MET A 91 2.18 14.52 -3.79
C MET A 91 3.05 15.56 -4.48
N THR A 92 2.56 16.12 -5.57
CA THR A 92 3.20 17.26 -6.22
C THR A 92 3.02 18.53 -5.38
N LEU A 93 3.84 19.56 -5.59
CA LEU A 93 3.66 20.84 -4.89
C LEU A 93 2.28 21.46 -5.13
N SER A 94 1.70 21.27 -6.33
CA SER A 94 0.38 21.78 -6.67
C SER A 94 -0.72 21.08 -5.89
N GLU A 95 -0.62 19.75 -5.75
CA GLU A 95 -1.53 18.94 -4.92
C GLU A 95 -1.40 19.30 -3.44
N ALA A 96 -0.16 19.45 -2.95
CA ALA A 96 0.11 19.87 -1.58
C ALA A 96 -0.46 21.26 -1.29
N ALA A 97 -0.28 22.22 -2.21
CA ALA A 97 -0.81 23.56 -2.08
C ALA A 97 -2.34 23.55 -1.96
N LYS A 98 -3.02 22.83 -2.85
CA LYS A 98 -4.48 22.64 -2.77
C LYS A 98 -4.90 22.02 -1.44
N LYS A 99 -4.23 20.95 -1.00
CA LYS A 99 -4.58 20.23 0.25
C LYS A 99 -4.44 21.11 1.51
N TRP A 100 -3.40 21.95 1.57
CA TRP A 100 -3.13 22.87 2.68
C TRP A 100 -3.77 24.26 2.54
N GLY A 101 -4.53 24.52 1.46
CA GLY A 101 -5.12 25.84 1.21
C GLY A 101 -4.08 26.93 0.98
N LEU A 102 -2.93 26.57 0.40
CA LEU A 102 -1.87 27.48 -0.01
C LEU A 102 -2.04 27.84 -1.49
N SER A 103 -1.48 28.98 -1.90
CA SER A 103 -1.32 29.35 -3.31
C SER A 103 -0.52 28.29 -4.11
N ASP A 104 -0.65 28.27 -5.45
CA ASP A 104 -0.04 27.42 -6.52
C ASP A 104 1.39 26.84 -6.33
N GLY A 105 1.70 26.25 -5.18
CA GLY A 105 3.01 25.69 -4.82
C GLY A 105 4.11 26.71 -4.53
N SER A 106 3.91 28.01 -4.78
CA SER A 106 4.95 29.06 -4.60
C SER A 106 5.43 29.19 -3.15
N THR A 107 4.52 29.09 -2.20
CA THR A 107 4.83 29.11 -0.76
C THR A 107 5.69 27.90 -0.37
N ILE A 108 5.40 26.73 -0.95
CA ILE A 108 6.14 25.49 -0.70
C ILE A 108 7.54 25.58 -1.33
N ARG A 109 7.67 26.10 -2.56
CA ARG A 109 8.99 26.36 -3.19
C ARG A 109 9.87 27.28 -2.34
N LYS A 110 9.32 28.37 -1.81
CA LYS A 110 10.07 29.25 -0.90
C LYS A 110 10.53 28.53 0.36
N ALA A 111 9.74 27.60 0.90
CA ALA A 111 10.15 26.80 2.05
C ALA A 111 11.27 25.80 1.69
N ILE A 112 11.24 25.23 0.47
CA ILE A 112 12.33 24.41 -0.09
C ILE A 112 13.62 25.23 -0.21
N GLU A 113 13.56 26.42 -0.83
CA GLU A 113 14.71 27.32 -0.98
C GLU A 113 15.31 27.75 0.37
N ARG A 114 14.48 27.84 1.41
CA ARG A 114 14.89 28.16 2.78
C ARG A 114 15.40 26.96 3.58
N GLY A 115 15.50 25.77 2.97
CA GLY A 115 16.00 24.56 3.62
C GLY A 115 15.11 24.05 4.75
N LYS A 116 13.78 24.26 4.68
CA LYS A 116 12.85 23.81 5.73
C LYS A 116 12.57 22.30 5.70
N PHE A 117 12.88 21.65 4.60
CA PHE A 117 12.62 20.22 4.35
C PHE A 117 13.91 19.40 4.36
N GLU A 118 13.81 18.16 4.82
CA GLU A 118 14.89 17.18 4.82
C GLU A 118 15.03 16.52 3.45
N GLN A 119 16.21 15.95 3.16
CA GLN A 119 16.54 15.41 1.85
C GLN A 119 15.68 14.18 1.45
N ASN A 120 15.08 13.50 2.42
CA ASN A 120 14.21 12.33 2.24
C ASN A 120 12.71 12.68 2.17
N GLU A 121 12.36 13.95 2.37
CA GLU A 121 11.00 14.49 2.40
C GLU A 121 10.59 15.14 1.08
N ILE A 122 11.56 15.67 0.34
CA ILE A 122 11.35 16.34 -0.95
C ILE A 122 12.28 15.75 -2.01
N LYS A 123 11.77 15.62 -3.23
CA LYS A 123 12.56 15.18 -4.38
C LYS A 123 12.07 15.85 -5.65
N GLN A 124 13.00 16.32 -6.47
CA GLN A 124 12.70 16.74 -7.83
C GLN A 124 12.73 15.53 -8.77
N ALA A 125 11.64 15.32 -9.51
CA ALA A 125 11.48 14.29 -10.53
C ALA A 125 11.20 14.97 -11.88
N GLY A 126 12.26 15.22 -12.66
CA GLY A 126 12.18 16.06 -13.86
C GLY A 126 11.82 17.51 -13.50
N ASP A 127 10.77 18.04 -14.09
CA ASP A 127 10.28 19.41 -13.82
C ASP A 127 9.35 19.50 -12.61
N VAL A 128 8.94 18.36 -12.05
CA VAL A 128 7.97 18.30 -10.96
C VAL A 128 8.65 18.01 -9.62
N TRP A 129 8.33 18.82 -8.62
CA TRP A 129 8.73 18.58 -7.24
C TRP A 129 7.67 17.72 -6.55
N ILE A 130 8.15 16.67 -5.89
CA ILE A 130 7.35 15.74 -5.09
C ILE A 130 7.72 15.93 -3.62
N ILE A 131 6.71 15.92 -2.77
CA ILE A 131 6.82 16.12 -1.32
C ILE A 131 5.97 15.07 -0.59
N THR A 132 6.42 14.64 0.59
CA THR A 132 5.62 13.74 1.43
C THR A 132 4.56 14.50 2.24
N TYR A 133 3.46 13.83 2.57
CA TYR A 133 2.45 14.36 3.48
C TYR A 133 3.05 14.75 4.84
N SER A 134 3.90 13.88 5.40
CA SER A 134 4.55 14.10 6.70
C SER A 134 5.41 15.38 6.72
N ALA A 135 6.07 15.69 5.61
CA ALA A 135 6.88 16.89 5.46
C ALA A 135 6.01 18.15 5.47
N MET A 136 4.91 18.12 4.74
CA MET A 136 3.93 19.21 4.71
C MET A 136 3.33 19.45 6.10
N GLU A 137 2.96 18.40 6.82
CA GLU A 137 2.43 18.51 8.18
C GLU A 137 3.47 19.09 9.16
N ARG A 138 4.73 18.64 9.09
CA ARG A 138 5.80 19.13 9.94
C ARG A 138 6.10 20.62 9.71
N VAL A 139 6.11 21.07 8.46
CA VAL A 139 6.51 22.45 8.09
C VAL A 139 5.35 23.44 8.15
N PHE A 140 4.15 23.04 7.72
CA PHE A 140 2.99 23.91 7.61
C PHE A 140 1.89 23.62 8.65
N GLY A 141 2.09 22.61 9.50
CA GLY A 141 1.10 22.14 10.47
C GLY A 141 0.07 21.20 9.82
N SER A 142 -0.81 20.64 10.65
CA SER A 142 -1.93 19.83 10.18
C SER A 142 -2.85 20.63 9.26
N ILE A 143 -3.52 19.95 8.33
CA ILE A 143 -4.42 20.60 7.39
C ILE A 143 -5.54 21.31 8.14
N LYS A 144 -5.71 22.60 7.84
CA LYS A 144 -6.84 23.38 8.36
C LYS A 144 -8.15 22.74 7.88
N ASN A 145 -9.10 22.58 8.80
CA ASN A 145 -10.43 21.96 8.64
C ASN A 145 -10.51 20.43 8.69
N GLU A 146 -9.95 19.78 9.73
CA GLU A 146 -10.37 18.40 10.08
C GLU A 146 -11.83 18.34 10.57
N GLU A 147 -12.36 19.42 11.16
CA GLU A 147 -13.67 19.45 11.83
C GLU A 147 -14.88 19.23 10.89
N ASN A 148 -14.72 19.46 9.58
CA ASN A 148 -15.77 19.29 8.57
C ASN A 148 -15.48 18.16 7.56
N ALA A 149 -14.57 17.24 7.88
CA ALA A 149 -14.23 16.14 6.99
C ALA A 149 -14.99 14.84 7.32
N TYR A 150 -15.32 14.04 6.31
CA TYR A 150 -15.82 12.69 6.50
C TYR A 150 -14.63 11.74 6.73
N ILE A 151 -14.61 11.06 7.88
CA ILE A 151 -13.49 10.21 8.27
C ILE A 151 -13.83 8.75 7.98
N ILE A 152 -12.93 8.05 7.29
CA ILE A 152 -12.94 6.60 7.15
C ILE A 152 -11.69 6.06 7.85
N TYR A 153 -11.85 5.11 8.76
CA TYR A 153 -10.71 4.47 9.41
C TYR A 153 -10.17 3.30 8.58
N ASP A 154 -8.87 3.04 8.63
CA ASP A 154 -8.20 1.96 7.88
C ASP A 154 -8.62 0.55 8.33
N ASP A 155 -9.17 0.41 9.53
CA ASP A 155 -9.80 -0.83 9.99
C ASP A 155 -11.05 -1.17 9.18
N PHE A 156 -11.74 -0.18 8.61
CA PHE A 156 -12.79 -0.44 7.63
C PHE A 156 -12.24 -1.24 6.44
N GLU A 157 -11.04 -0.90 5.94
CA GLU A 157 -10.40 -1.65 4.86
C GLU A 157 -10.09 -3.09 5.28
N SER A 158 -9.49 -3.28 6.46
CA SER A 158 -9.04 -4.62 6.90
C SER A 158 -10.19 -5.51 7.42
N VAL A 159 -11.15 -4.95 8.14
CA VAL A 159 -12.22 -5.68 8.82
C VAL A 159 -13.40 -5.93 7.88
N TYR A 160 -13.78 -4.95 7.07
CA TYR A 160 -14.99 -5.06 6.26
C TYR A 160 -14.69 -5.43 4.81
N LEU A 161 -13.63 -4.88 4.21
CA LEU A 161 -13.29 -5.23 2.84
C LEU A 161 -12.59 -6.60 2.80
N THR A 162 -11.40 -6.73 3.40
CA THR A 162 -10.60 -7.96 3.31
C THR A 162 -11.33 -9.20 3.84
N LYS A 163 -12.09 -9.08 4.93
CA LYS A 163 -12.91 -10.20 5.44
C LYS A 163 -14.03 -10.57 4.47
N ALA A 164 -14.72 -9.60 3.91
CA ALA A 164 -15.76 -9.86 2.90
C ALA A 164 -15.17 -10.58 1.68
N TYR A 165 -13.97 -10.19 1.22
CA TYR A 165 -13.29 -10.88 0.12
C TYR A 165 -13.13 -12.39 0.36
N TYR A 166 -12.64 -12.79 1.54
CA TYR A 166 -12.49 -14.22 1.86
C TYR A 166 -13.83 -14.95 1.94
N GLU A 167 -14.85 -14.30 2.49
CA GLU A 167 -16.18 -14.89 2.58
C GLU A 167 -16.87 -15.01 1.20
N PHE A 168 -16.65 -14.06 0.29
CA PHE A 168 -17.07 -14.16 -1.12
C PHE A 168 -16.39 -15.32 -1.83
N ALA A 169 -15.10 -15.57 -1.58
CA ALA A 169 -14.41 -16.71 -2.16
C ALA A 169 -14.97 -18.06 -1.66
N GLN A 170 -15.45 -18.11 -0.41
CA GLN A 170 -16.06 -19.32 0.17
C GLN A 170 -17.42 -19.67 -0.46
N LEU A 171 -18.18 -18.68 -0.95
CA LEU A 171 -19.48 -18.93 -1.61
C LEU A 171 -19.35 -19.91 -2.78
N ALA A 172 -18.23 -19.88 -3.52
CA ALA A 172 -18.01 -20.75 -4.67
C ALA A 172 -18.06 -22.25 -4.32
N TYR A 173 -17.88 -22.60 -3.05
CA TYR A 173 -17.87 -23.97 -2.55
C TYR A 173 -19.17 -24.39 -1.84
N LEU A 174 -20.12 -23.46 -1.64
CA LEU A 174 -21.39 -23.73 -0.97
C LEU A 174 -22.49 -24.03 -2.00
N ARG A 175 -23.50 -24.83 -1.60
CA ARG A 175 -24.69 -25.14 -2.42
C ARG A 175 -25.95 -25.20 -1.57
N GLY A 176 -27.10 -25.01 -2.21
CA GLY A 176 -28.42 -25.10 -1.56
C GLY A 176 -28.66 -24.02 -0.51
N SER A 177 -29.40 -24.34 0.53
CA SER A 177 -29.81 -23.37 1.56
C SER A 177 -28.64 -22.67 2.28
N ALA A 178 -27.49 -23.33 2.41
CA ALA A 178 -26.27 -22.73 2.96
C ALA A 178 -25.69 -21.64 2.06
N TYR A 179 -25.81 -21.79 0.74
CA TYR A 179 -25.44 -20.75 -0.23
C TYR A 179 -26.37 -19.55 -0.09
N ASP A 180 -27.69 -19.76 -0.07
CA ASP A 180 -28.67 -18.67 -0.02
C ASP A 180 -28.52 -17.82 1.26
N ALA A 181 -28.33 -18.48 2.41
CA ALA A 181 -28.10 -17.79 3.68
C ALA A 181 -26.80 -16.96 3.65
N LYS A 182 -25.73 -17.52 3.10
CA LYS A 182 -24.43 -16.83 3.03
C LYS A 182 -24.43 -15.69 2.00
N ALA A 183 -25.11 -15.86 0.88
CA ALA A 183 -25.29 -14.81 -0.13
C ALA A 183 -26.06 -13.63 0.45
N LYS A 184 -27.10 -13.87 1.25
CA LYS A 184 -27.86 -12.83 1.94
C LYS A 184 -27.01 -12.07 2.97
N ASP A 185 -26.20 -12.77 3.76
CA ASP A 185 -25.23 -12.17 4.71
C ASP A 185 -24.22 -11.26 3.97
N LEU A 186 -23.70 -11.73 2.83
CA LEU A 186 -22.75 -10.97 2.03
C LEU A 186 -23.38 -9.74 1.36
N GLU A 187 -24.64 -9.83 0.93
CA GLU A 187 -25.36 -8.67 0.41
C GLU A 187 -25.55 -7.60 1.50
N ILE A 188 -25.86 -7.98 2.74
CA ILE A 188 -25.96 -7.03 3.86
C ILE A 188 -24.62 -6.31 4.08
N LYS A 189 -23.51 -7.06 4.05
CA LYS A 189 -22.16 -6.48 4.17
C LYS A 189 -21.84 -5.54 3.02
N TYR A 190 -22.20 -5.93 1.80
CA TYR A 190 -22.03 -5.09 0.61
C TYR A 190 -22.81 -3.77 0.75
N GLN A 191 -24.07 -3.82 1.21
CA GLN A 191 -24.87 -2.60 1.42
C GLN A 191 -24.24 -1.68 2.47
N TYR A 192 -23.68 -2.21 3.55
CA TYR A 192 -22.93 -1.41 4.52
C TYR A 192 -21.69 -0.75 3.90
N ILE A 193 -20.91 -1.51 3.13
CA ILE A 193 -19.74 -0.99 2.44
C ILE A 193 -20.15 0.14 1.49
N LYS A 194 -21.20 -0.09 0.68
CA LYS A 194 -21.76 0.88 -0.25
C LYS A 194 -22.20 2.16 0.46
N ASP A 195 -22.92 2.06 1.58
CA ASP A 195 -23.38 3.23 2.36
C ASP A 195 -22.22 4.09 2.85
N VAL A 196 -21.14 3.47 3.35
CA VAL A 196 -19.92 4.18 3.78
C VAL A 196 -19.30 4.96 2.62
N PHE A 197 -19.22 4.36 1.43
CA PHE A 197 -18.68 5.04 0.25
C PHE A 197 -19.63 6.11 -0.31
N ILE A 198 -20.95 5.90 -0.25
CA ILE A 198 -21.94 6.91 -0.63
C ILE A 198 -21.80 8.16 0.26
N LYS A 199 -21.67 7.98 1.57
CA LYS A 199 -21.48 9.10 2.51
C LYS A 199 -20.20 9.87 2.24
N GLY A 200 -19.10 9.17 1.93
CA GLY A 200 -17.86 9.83 1.53
C GLY A 200 -18.00 10.59 0.21
N LEU A 201 -18.71 10.03 -0.77
CA LEU A 201 -19.00 10.72 -2.03
C LEU A 201 -19.87 11.97 -1.82
N GLN A 202 -20.90 11.88 -0.97
CA GLN A 202 -21.74 13.02 -0.61
C GLN A 202 -20.95 14.12 0.10
N ALA A 203 -20.02 13.75 0.99
CA ALA A 203 -19.13 14.71 1.63
C ALA A 203 -18.33 15.49 0.59
N LEU A 204 -17.72 14.81 -0.38
CA LEU A 204 -16.99 15.47 -1.48
C LEU A 204 -17.87 16.40 -2.30
N ARG A 205 -19.12 16.00 -2.57
CA ARG A 205 -20.10 16.83 -3.30
C ARG A 205 -20.58 18.06 -2.53
N ASN A 206 -20.44 18.06 -1.21
CA ASN A 206 -20.75 19.16 -0.31
C ASN A 206 -19.50 19.98 0.04
N ASP A 207 -18.46 19.95 -0.80
CA ASP A 207 -17.19 20.64 -0.61
C ASP A 207 -16.43 20.25 0.67
N GLN A 208 -16.75 19.08 1.24
CA GLN A 208 -16.01 18.48 2.35
C GLN A 208 -14.89 17.57 1.82
N LYS A 209 -13.93 17.25 2.68
CA LYS A 209 -12.85 16.30 2.38
C LYS A 209 -13.19 14.92 2.95
N VAL A 210 -12.69 13.87 2.32
CA VAL A 210 -12.66 12.53 2.94
C VAL A 210 -11.26 12.26 3.47
N ILE A 211 -11.14 11.90 4.74
CA ILE A 211 -9.86 11.62 5.39
C ILE A 211 -9.82 10.15 5.78
N ILE A 212 -8.79 9.45 5.31
CA ILE A 212 -8.49 8.08 5.73
C ILE A 212 -7.54 8.15 6.92
N LYS A 213 -7.94 7.63 8.09
CA LYS A 213 -7.12 7.64 9.31
C LYS A 213 -6.77 6.23 9.77
N LYS A 214 -5.59 6.08 10.38
CA LYS A 214 -5.22 4.85 11.09
C LYS A 214 -6.00 4.76 12.40
N ILE A 215 -6.73 3.68 12.65
CA ILE A 215 -7.54 3.57 13.88
C ILE A 215 -6.68 3.65 15.16
N ARG A 216 -5.50 3.02 15.14
CA ARG A 216 -4.66 2.89 16.35
C ARG A 216 -3.94 4.17 16.74
N THR A 217 -3.52 4.97 15.75
CA THR A 217 -2.68 6.15 15.97
C THR A 217 -3.41 7.46 15.67
N ASN A 218 -4.61 7.38 15.12
CA ASN A 218 -5.38 8.50 14.56
C ASN A 218 -4.62 9.30 13.50
N GLN A 219 -3.50 8.77 12.99
CA GLN A 219 -2.68 9.42 11.97
C GLN A 219 -3.42 9.42 10.65
N ILE A 220 -3.38 10.57 9.96
CA ILE A 220 -3.91 10.69 8.61
C ILE A 220 -3.04 9.86 7.67
N ARG A 221 -3.69 8.92 6.99
CA ARG A 221 -3.09 8.07 5.95
C ARG A 221 -3.24 8.71 4.58
N GLN A 222 -4.43 9.25 4.29
CA GLN A 222 -4.73 9.84 2.99
C GLN A 222 -5.84 10.89 3.14
N ILE A 223 -5.81 11.90 2.28
CA ILE A 223 -6.88 12.89 2.17
C ILE A 223 -7.31 12.95 0.73
N ILE A 224 -8.62 12.87 0.53
CA ILE A 224 -9.28 12.85 -0.76
C ILE A 224 -10.12 14.12 -0.87
N CYS A 225 -9.89 14.86 -1.96
CA CYS A 225 -10.48 16.18 -2.20
C CYS A 225 -11.36 16.23 -3.46
N SER A 226 -11.39 15.18 -4.28
CA SER A 226 -12.23 15.13 -5.48
C SER A 226 -12.86 13.75 -5.68
N GLU A 227 -13.93 13.68 -6.49
CA GLU A 227 -14.57 12.41 -6.84
C GLU A 227 -13.60 11.49 -7.61
N GLU A 228 -12.74 12.04 -8.49
CA GLU A 228 -11.77 11.24 -9.24
C GLU A 228 -10.72 10.60 -8.33
N GLU A 229 -10.19 11.35 -7.36
CA GLU A 229 -9.30 10.81 -6.32
C GLU A 229 -10.00 9.71 -5.51
N TYR A 230 -11.31 9.85 -5.28
CA TYR A 230 -12.13 8.88 -4.54
C TYR A 230 -12.35 7.59 -5.31
N TYR A 231 -12.68 7.66 -6.60
CA TYR A 231 -12.80 6.49 -7.46
C TYR A 231 -11.45 5.76 -7.61
N LEU A 232 -10.36 6.51 -7.74
CA LEU A 232 -9.01 5.92 -7.80
C LEU A 232 -8.66 5.20 -6.49
N TYR A 233 -9.00 5.78 -5.34
CA TYR A 233 -8.82 5.14 -4.04
C TYR A 233 -9.56 3.79 -3.95
N ILE A 234 -10.78 3.71 -4.47
CA ILE A 234 -11.56 2.45 -4.53
C ILE A 234 -10.91 1.43 -5.48
N GLU A 235 -10.43 1.88 -6.64
CA GLU A 235 -9.75 1.03 -7.63
C GLU A 235 -8.49 0.33 -7.06
N VAL A 236 -7.76 1.00 -6.16
CA VAL A 236 -6.57 0.42 -5.49
C VAL A 236 -6.89 -0.86 -4.71
N PHE A 237 -8.15 -1.08 -4.30
CA PHE A 237 -8.55 -2.31 -3.61
C PHE A 237 -8.42 -3.57 -4.47
N ARG A 238 -8.43 -3.45 -5.81
CA ARG A 238 -8.16 -4.58 -6.72
C ARG A 238 -6.77 -5.16 -6.47
N CYS A 239 -5.78 -4.27 -6.38
CA CYS A 239 -4.38 -4.67 -6.18
C CYS A 239 -4.12 -5.24 -4.79
N ARG A 240 -4.90 -4.82 -3.79
CA ARG A 240 -4.74 -5.24 -2.39
C ARG A 240 -5.48 -6.54 -2.05
N LYS A 241 -6.27 -7.09 -2.98
CA LYS A 241 -7.18 -8.23 -2.73
C LYS A 241 -8.13 -7.98 -1.55
N ASN A 242 -8.53 -6.72 -1.39
CA ASN A 242 -9.45 -6.31 -0.34
C ASN A 242 -10.91 -6.54 -0.74
N LEU A 243 -11.22 -6.52 -2.03
CA LEU A 243 -12.54 -6.88 -2.57
C LEU A 243 -12.33 -7.65 -3.88
N SER A 244 -13.32 -8.46 -4.28
CA SER A 244 -13.28 -9.10 -5.59
C SER A 244 -13.43 -8.04 -6.68
N SER A 245 -12.86 -8.28 -7.86
CA SER A 245 -13.00 -7.38 -9.00
C SER A 245 -14.46 -7.07 -9.29
N GLU A 246 -15.32 -8.09 -9.29
CA GLU A 246 -16.76 -7.93 -9.51
C GLU A 246 -17.43 -7.02 -8.46
N CYS A 247 -17.07 -7.15 -7.18
CA CYS A 247 -17.60 -6.27 -6.13
C CYS A 247 -17.13 -4.82 -6.32
N ILE A 248 -15.89 -4.62 -6.76
CA ILE A 248 -15.34 -3.28 -7.02
C ILE A 248 -16.05 -2.65 -8.23
N ASP A 249 -16.21 -3.41 -9.32
CA ASP A 249 -16.95 -2.98 -10.51
C ASP A 249 -18.39 -2.58 -10.14
N ARG A 250 -19.08 -3.43 -9.37
CA ARG A 250 -20.42 -3.16 -8.87
C ARG A 250 -20.46 -1.89 -8.01
N LEU A 251 -19.55 -1.75 -7.06
CA LEU A 251 -19.48 -0.56 -6.18
C LEU A 251 -19.23 0.73 -6.97
N LEU A 252 -18.31 0.73 -7.93
CA LEU A 252 -18.02 1.90 -8.74
C LEU A 252 -19.20 2.28 -9.64
N ASN A 253 -19.89 1.30 -10.21
CA ASN A 253 -21.12 1.55 -10.99
C ASN A 253 -22.24 2.11 -10.12
N ASP A 254 -22.42 1.55 -8.92
CA ASP A 254 -23.40 2.04 -7.95
C ASP A 254 -23.10 3.48 -7.52
N LEU A 255 -21.84 3.84 -7.29
CA LEU A 255 -21.45 5.20 -6.91
C LEU A 255 -21.60 6.20 -8.06
N LYS A 256 -21.23 5.80 -9.28
CA LYS A 256 -21.37 6.65 -10.47
C LYS A 256 -22.84 6.86 -10.86
N SER A 257 -23.69 5.87 -10.63
CA SER A 257 -25.14 5.96 -10.87
C SER A 257 -25.88 6.67 -9.75
N PHE A 258 -25.26 6.81 -8.57
CA PHE A 258 -25.79 7.60 -7.47
C PHE A 258 -25.76 9.10 -7.83
N GLN A 259 -26.86 9.59 -8.40
CA GLN A 259 -27.06 11.00 -8.74
C GLN A 259 -27.27 11.87 -7.49
N ARG A 260 -27.03 13.18 -7.66
CA ARG A 260 -27.22 14.23 -6.65
C ARG A 260 -28.62 14.25 -6.06
#